data_AF-A0A8J6G350-F1
#
_entry.id   AF-A0A8J6G350-F1
#
_cell.length_a   1.000
_cell.length_b   1.000
_cell.length_c   1.000
_cell.angle_alpha   90.00
_cell.angle_beta   90.00
_cell.angle_gamma   90.00
#
_symmetry.space_group_name_H-M   'P 1'
#
loop_
_entity.id
_entity.type
_entity.pdbx_description
1 polymer ?
#
loop_
_entity_poly.entity_id
_entity_poly.type
_entity_poly.pdbx_seq_one_letter_code
_entity_poly.pdbx_strand_id
1 'polypeptide(L)'
;MQVPQLLVLFGSQTGTAQDEAERLGREARRRRLGCRVQALDSYAVNFWRFIFRKSLLSTSLCQMDFAVLGLGDSSYAKFNFVAKKLHRRLLQLGASALLPPCLGDDQHELGPDAAIDPWLGDLWKKIMRLYPVPLDFPEIPLGVP
;
A
#
# COMPACT_ATOMS: atom_id res chain seq x y z
N MET A 1 -6.88 -16.84 -16.89
CA MET A 1 -7.03 -16.20 -15.55
C MET A 1 -6.11 -15.00 -15.50
N GLN A 2 -6.59 -13.85 -15.02
CA GLN A 2 -5.79 -12.62 -14.96
C GLN A 2 -4.81 -12.71 -13.79
N VAL A 3 -3.53 -12.37 -14.00
CA VAL A 3 -2.55 -12.31 -12.92
C VAL A 3 -3.03 -11.29 -11.88
N PRO A 4 -3.04 -11.64 -10.58
CA PRO A 4 -3.31 -10.67 -9.53
C PRO A 4 -2.34 -9.49 -9.66
N GLN A 5 -2.87 -8.29 -9.90
CA GLN A 5 -2.06 -7.09 -10.00
C GLN A 5 -2.09 -6.34 -8.67
N LEU A 6 -0.92 -6.19 -8.05
CA LEU A 6 -0.70 -5.31 -6.92
C LEU A 6 -0.47 -3.88 -7.41
N LEU A 7 -1.26 -2.94 -6.92
CA LEU A 7 -1.03 -1.52 -7.12
C LEU A 7 -0.50 -0.92 -5.81
N VAL A 8 0.72 -0.41 -5.83
CA VAL A 8 1.35 0.32 -4.74
C VAL A 8 1.25 1.81 -5.05
N LEU A 9 0.52 2.54 -4.22
CA LEU A 9 0.38 3.99 -4.33
C LEU A 9 1.16 4.66 -3.21
N PHE A 10 1.93 5.71 -3.53
CA PHE A 10 2.70 6.45 -2.53
C PHE A 10 2.46 7.96 -2.64
N GLY A 11 2.52 8.63 -1.49
CA GLY A 11 2.63 10.08 -1.39
C GLY A 11 3.86 10.39 -0.54
N SER A 12 4.82 11.10 -1.10
CA SER A 12 6.11 11.37 -0.47
C SER A 12 6.47 12.86 -0.57
N GLN A 13 7.11 13.40 0.46
CA GLN A 13 7.66 14.75 0.44
C GLN A 13 9.17 14.75 0.25
N THR A 14 9.86 13.84 0.93
CA THR A 14 11.34 13.77 1.01
C THR A 14 11.94 12.52 0.38
N GLY A 15 11.11 11.62 -0.17
CA GLY A 15 11.57 10.38 -0.82
C GLY A 15 11.27 9.11 -0.02
N THR A 16 11.21 9.15 1.31
CA THR A 16 11.11 7.94 2.16
C THR A 16 9.92 7.02 1.80
N ALA A 17 8.73 7.60 1.57
CA ALA A 17 7.57 6.79 1.19
C ALA A 17 7.67 6.21 -0.24
N GLN A 18 8.45 6.84 -1.11
CA GLN A 18 8.75 6.32 -2.44
C GLN A 18 9.70 5.12 -2.32
N ASP A 19 10.77 5.24 -1.52
CA ASP A 19 11.73 4.15 -1.32
C ASP A 19 11.05 2.90 -0.77
N GLU A 20 10.16 3.05 0.22
CA GLU A 20 9.35 1.95 0.76
C GLU A 20 8.37 1.36 -0.27
N ALA A 21 7.77 2.21 -1.11
CA ALA A 21 6.89 1.74 -2.18
C ALA A 21 7.65 0.97 -3.27
N GLU A 22 8.85 1.42 -3.62
CA GLU A 22 9.73 0.71 -4.55
C GLU A 22 10.25 -0.60 -3.95
N ARG A 23 10.54 -0.62 -2.65
CA ARG A 23 10.87 -1.85 -1.91
C ARG A 23 9.74 -2.87 -2.02
N LEU A 24 8.50 -2.48 -1.71
CA LEU A 24 7.30 -3.30 -1.91
C LEU A 24 7.20 -3.81 -3.36
N GLY A 25 7.46 -2.93 -4.34
CA GLY A 25 7.46 -3.29 -5.76
C GLY A 25 8.50 -4.36 -6.13
N ARG A 26 9.74 -4.22 -5.64
CA ARG A 26 10.81 -5.22 -5.82
C ARG A 26 10.43 -6.56 -5.16
N GLU A 27 9.87 -6.50 -3.97
CA GLU A 27 9.42 -7.67 -3.22
C GLU A 27 8.24 -8.40 -3.87
N ALA A 28 7.31 -7.68 -4.49
CA ALA A 28 6.22 -8.25 -5.28
C ALA A 28 6.75 -8.98 -6.52
N ARG A 29 7.68 -8.36 -7.26
CA ARG A 29 8.30 -8.95 -8.45
C ARG A 29 9.05 -10.25 -8.13
N ARG A 30 9.81 -10.28 -7.02
CA ARG A 30 10.47 -11.51 -6.53
C ARG A 30 9.47 -12.64 -6.24
N ARG A 31 8.23 -12.30 -5.91
CA ARG A 31 7.13 -13.24 -5.64
C ARG A 31 6.28 -13.53 -6.88
N ARG A 32 6.71 -13.09 -8.07
CA ARG A 32 6.00 -13.26 -9.36
C ARG A 32 4.61 -12.61 -9.39
N LEU A 33 4.39 -11.59 -8.55
CA LEU A 33 3.18 -10.77 -8.61
C LEU A 33 3.40 -9.63 -9.61
N GLY A 34 2.42 -9.43 -10.50
CA GLY A 34 2.38 -8.22 -11.31
C GLY A 34 2.23 -7.02 -10.38
N CYS A 35 3.15 -6.05 -10.46
CA CYS A 35 3.15 -4.91 -9.54
C CYS A 35 3.36 -3.60 -10.29
N ARG A 36 2.54 -2.60 -9.97
CA ARG A 36 2.68 -1.22 -10.42
C ARG A 36 2.92 -0.34 -9.21
N VAL A 37 3.94 0.51 -9.28
CA VAL A 37 4.24 1.51 -8.25
C VAL A 37 3.97 2.87 -8.86
N GLN A 38 3.09 3.68 -8.25
CA GLN A 38 2.70 4.97 -8.79
C GLN A 38 2.58 6.03 -7.69
N ALA A 39 3.03 7.25 -7.98
CA ALA A 39 2.82 8.39 -7.10
C ALA A 39 1.35 8.82 -7.14
N LEU A 40 0.78 9.21 -6.00
CA LEU A 40 -0.63 9.62 -5.88
C LEU A 40 -0.98 10.88 -6.69
N ASP A 41 0.00 11.74 -6.96
CA ASP A 41 -0.12 12.97 -7.75
C ASP A 41 0.03 12.74 -9.27
N SER A 42 0.42 11.52 -9.69
CA SER A 42 0.48 11.14 -11.12
C SER A 42 -0.90 11.04 -11.79
N TYR A 43 -1.99 11.08 -11.01
CA TYR A 43 -3.36 11.04 -11.53
C TYR A 43 -3.89 12.46 -11.81
N ALA A 44 -4.49 12.65 -12.98
CA ALA A 44 -5.09 13.92 -13.41
C ALA A 44 -6.15 14.45 -12.42
N VAL A 45 -6.82 13.56 -11.70
CA VAL A 45 -7.71 13.91 -10.59
C VAL A 45 -6.93 13.74 -9.28
N ASN A 46 -6.82 14.83 -8.52
CA ASN A 46 -6.26 14.79 -7.16
C ASN A 46 -6.94 13.68 -6.33
N PHE A 47 -6.21 12.60 -6.07
CA PHE A 47 -6.69 11.40 -5.38
C PHE A 47 -7.34 11.74 -4.03
N TRP A 48 -6.68 12.58 -3.24
CA TRP A 48 -7.13 12.95 -1.91
C TRP A 48 -8.50 13.66 -1.96
N ARG A 49 -8.65 14.61 -2.87
CA ARG A 49 -9.93 15.29 -3.07
C ARG A 49 -11.02 14.31 -3.54
N PHE A 50 -10.68 13.35 -4.38
CA PHE A 50 -11.63 12.36 -4.90
C PHE A 50 -12.12 11.40 -3.81
N ILE A 51 -11.20 10.74 -3.10
CA ILE A 51 -11.55 9.68 -2.14
C ILE A 51 -12.36 10.21 -0.94
N PHE A 52 -12.22 11.49 -0.60
CA PHE A 52 -12.99 12.17 0.45
C PHE A 52 -14.28 12.85 -0.04
N ARG A 53 -14.70 12.65 -1.29
CA ARG A 53 -16.00 13.14 -1.78
C ARG A 53 -17.14 12.50 -0.99
N LYS A 54 -18.03 13.34 -0.44
CA LYS A 54 -19.23 12.89 0.30
C LYS A 54 -20.24 12.14 -0.57
N SER A 55 -20.20 12.33 -1.88
CA SER A 55 -21.08 11.66 -2.84
C SER A 55 -20.72 10.20 -3.12
N LEU A 56 -19.54 9.74 -2.67
CA LEU A 56 -19.17 8.33 -2.80
C LEU A 56 -20.02 7.49 -1.83
N LEU A 57 -20.59 6.41 -2.37
CA LEU A 57 -21.39 5.46 -1.61
C LEU A 57 -20.50 4.63 -0.69
N SER A 58 -21.05 4.10 0.39
CA SER A 58 -20.34 3.21 1.33
C SER A 58 -19.94 1.87 0.73
N THR A 59 -20.36 1.58 -0.50
CA THR A 59 -20.00 0.38 -1.27
C THR A 59 -19.08 0.68 -2.46
N SER A 60 -18.66 1.93 -2.66
CA SER A 60 -17.88 2.33 -3.84
C SER A 60 -16.57 1.54 -4.02
N LEU A 61 -16.04 0.92 -2.97
CA LEU A 61 -14.82 0.11 -2.97
C LEU A 61 -15.05 -1.30 -2.40
N CYS A 62 -16.28 -1.83 -2.41
CA CYS A 62 -16.60 -3.11 -1.75
C CYS A 62 -15.89 -4.36 -2.31
N GLN A 63 -15.30 -4.25 -3.51
CA GLN A 63 -14.53 -5.33 -4.14
C GLN A 63 -13.01 -5.12 -4.05
N MET A 64 -12.57 -4.15 -3.25
CA MET A 64 -11.16 -3.80 -3.13
C MET A 64 -10.61 -4.26 -1.78
N ASP A 65 -9.63 -5.15 -1.83
CA ASP A 65 -8.75 -5.40 -0.69
C ASP A 65 -7.62 -4.37 -0.64
N PHE A 66 -7.24 -3.91 0.55
CA PHE A 66 -6.23 -2.86 0.70
C PHE A 66 -5.37 -3.02 1.95
N ALA A 67 -4.20 -2.38 1.93
CA ALA A 67 -3.33 -2.21 3.08
C ALA A 67 -2.79 -0.77 3.10
N VAL A 68 -2.49 -0.23 4.28
CA VAL A 68 -1.94 1.12 4.42
C VAL A 68 -0.70 1.06 5.30
N LEU A 69 0.42 1.54 4.75
CA LEU A 69 1.64 1.82 5.50
C LEU A 69 1.79 3.33 5.62
N GLY A 70 1.92 3.82 6.85
CA GLY A 70 2.20 5.20 7.15
C GLY A 70 3.62 5.36 7.68
N LEU A 71 4.30 6.38 7.18
CA LEU A 71 5.54 6.90 7.75
C LEU A 71 5.21 8.18 8.49
N GLY A 72 5.69 8.31 9.71
CA GLY A 72 5.47 9.49 10.52
C GLY A 72 6.47 9.58 11.65
N ASP A 73 6.29 10.61 12.45
CA ASP A 73 7.19 10.94 13.56
C ASP A 73 6.30 11.26 14.78
N SER A 74 6.47 10.50 15.85
CA SER A 74 5.66 10.63 17.07
C SER A 74 5.95 11.87 17.90
N SER A 75 7.02 12.61 17.61
CA SER A 75 7.27 13.94 18.19
C SER A 75 6.26 14.98 17.70
N TYR A 76 5.63 14.75 16.54
CA TYR A 76 4.58 15.61 16.01
C TYR A 76 3.21 15.25 16.60
N ALA A 77 2.42 16.27 16.95
CA ALA A 77 1.09 16.09 17.54
C ALA A 77 0.11 15.22 16.72
N LYS A 78 0.33 15.10 15.40
CA LYS A 78 -0.52 14.34 14.47
C LYS A 78 0.19 13.11 13.91
N PHE A 79 0.77 12.29 14.78
CA PHE A 79 1.44 11.04 14.41
C PHE A 79 0.61 10.15 13.46
N ASN A 80 1.14 9.92 12.26
CA ASN A 80 0.56 9.09 11.20
C ASN A 80 -0.90 9.45 10.82
N PHE A 81 -1.30 10.72 10.97
CA PHE A 81 -2.68 11.14 10.78
C PHE A 81 -3.22 10.84 9.37
N VAL A 82 -2.41 11.05 8.32
CA VAL A 82 -2.79 10.80 6.93
C VAL A 82 -3.10 9.33 6.69
N ALA A 83 -2.21 8.42 7.12
CA ALA A 83 -2.41 6.98 7.01
C ALA A 83 -3.66 6.50 7.78
N LYS A 84 -3.81 6.92 9.03
CA LYS A 84 -4.99 6.60 9.87
C LYS A 84 -6.29 7.13 9.27
N LYS A 85 -6.26 8.30 8.64
CA LYS A 85 -7.43 8.92 8.00
C LYS A 85 -7.79 8.21 6.70
N LEU A 86 -6.79 7.86 5.88
CA LEU A 86 -7.00 7.11 4.64
C LEU A 86 -7.56 5.72 4.93
N HIS A 87 -6.95 4.96 5.84
CA HIS A 87 -7.40 3.62 6.22
C HIS A 87 -8.88 3.61 6.64
N ARG A 88 -9.28 4.53 7.54
CA ARG A 88 -10.69 4.68 7.95
C ARG A 88 -11.60 5.01 6.78
N ARG A 89 -11.16 5.87 5.87
CA ARG A 89 -11.98 6.26 4.71
C ARG A 89 -12.19 5.10 3.75
N LEU A 90 -11.16 4.28 3.51
CA LEU A 90 -11.27 3.10 2.65
C LEU A 90 -12.26 2.08 3.23
N LEU A 91 -12.21 1.82 4.55
CA LEU A 91 -13.21 1.00 5.23
C LEU A 91 -14.63 1.57 5.09
N GLN A 92 -14.81 2.89 5.26
CA GLN A 92 -16.12 3.54 5.10
C GLN A 92 -16.70 3.42 3.69
N LEU A 93 -15.85 3.21 2.69
CA LEU A 93 -16.23 3.01 1.29
C LEU A 93 -16.41 1.53 0.93
N GLY A 94 -16.32 0.64 1.92
CA GLY A 94 -16.57 -0.79 1.78
C GLY A 94 -15.34 -1.64 1.48
N ALA A 95 -14.16 -1.02 1.36
CA ALA A 95 -12.93 -1.77 1.09
C ALA A 95 -12.58 -2.70 2.26
N SER A 96 -11.97 -3.83 1.94
CA SER A 96 -11.56 -4.87 2.88
C SER A 96 -10.09 -4.69 3.27
N ALA A 97 -9.82 -4.43 4.55
CA ALA A 97 -8.44 -4.28 5.01
C ALA A 97 -7.75 -5.65 5.13
N LEU A 98 -6.62 -5.82 4.45
CA LEU A 98 -5.77 -7.02 4.56
C LEU A 98 -5.12 -7.12 5.94
N LEU A 99 -4.74 -5.98 6.51
CA LEU A 99 -4.10 -5.81 7.82
C LEU A 99 -4.51 -4.46 8.45
N PRO A 100 -4.36 -4.31 9.79
CA PRO A 100 -4.32 -2.99 10.43
C PRO A 100 -3.25 -2.09 9.78
N PRO A 101 -3.41 -0.75 9.82
CA PRO A 101 -2.43 0.15 9.21
C PRO A 101 -1.09 0.03 9.92
N CYS A 102 0.00 -0.08 9.16
CA CYS A 102 1.35 0.04 9.70
C CYS A 102 1.65 1.51 10.02
N LEU A 103 2.25 1.77 11.17
CA LEU A 103 2.58 3.11 11.65
C LEU A 103 4.09 3.15 11.95
N GLY A 104 4.90 3.35 10.92
CA GLY A 104 6.33 3.60 11.07
C GLY A 104 6.57 4.91 11.84
N ASP A 105 7.55 4.89 12.73
CA ASP A 105 7.91 6.00 13.60
C ASP A 105 9.41 6.31 13.52
N ASP A 106 9.75 7.51 13.04
CA ASP A 106 11.13 7.99 12.95
C ASP A 106 11.78 8.20 14.32
N GLN A 107 10.99 8.29 15.40
CA GLN A 107 11.49 8.43 16.77
C GLN A 107 11.83 7.10 17.43
N HIS A 108 11.49 5.96 16.82
CA HIS A 108 11.83 4.65 17.37
C HIS A 108 13.34 4.37 17.28
N GLU A 109 13.92 3.64 18.22
CA GLU A 109 15.39 3.37 18.26
C GLU A 109 15.91 2.68 16.99
N LEU A 110 15.08 1.83 16.39
CA LEU A 110 15.34 1.15 15.12
C LEU A 110 14.71 1.86 13.91
N GLY A 111 14.24 3.10 14.11
CA GLY A 111 13.51 3.87 13.11
C GLY A 111 12.17 3.23 12.71
N PRO A 112 11.61 3.64 11.56
CA PRO A 112 10.29 3.18 11.12
C PRO A 112 10.26 1.68 10.78
N ASP A 113 11.41 1.09 10.46
CA ASP A 113 11.56 -0.33 10.12
C ASP A 113 11.13 -1.27 11.25
N ALA A 114 11.20 -0.81 12.50
CA ALA A 114 10.72 -1.54 13.67
C ALA A 114 9.26 -1.99 13.52
N ALA A 115 8.43 -1.16 12.88
CA ALA A 115 7.04 -1.48 12.59
C ALA A 115 6.87 -2.10 11.19
N ILE A 116 7.64 -1.62 10.20
CA ILE A 116 7.46 -1.97 8.78
C ILE A 116 7.86 -3.42 8.50
N ASP A 117 9.01 -3.86 8.97
CA ASP A 117 9.55 -5.19 8.65
C ASP A 117 8.64 -6.34 9.09
N PRO A 118 8.20 -6.43 10.37
CA PRO A 118 7.25 -7.47 10.77
C PRO A 118 5.92 -7.35 10.01
N TRP A 119 5.45 -6.13 9.77
CA TRP A 119 4.20 -5.89 9.05
C TRP A 119 4.26 -6.33 7.59
N LEU A 120 5.37 -6.08 6.87
CA LEU A 120 5.58 -6.57 5.52
C LEU A 120 5.61 -8.09 5.49
N GLY A 121 6.26 -8.72 6.48
CA GLY A 121 6.25 -10.17 6.65
C GLY A 121 4.83 -10.73 6.69
N ASP A 122 3.96 -10.13 7.50
CA ASP A 122 2.56 -10.55 7.61
C ASP A 122 1.72 -10.20 6.39
N LEU A 123 2.00 -9.06 5.74
CA LEU A 123 1.33 -8.65 4.50
C LEU A 123 1.56 -9.69 3.42
N TRP A 124 2.81 -10.10 3.20
CA TRP A 124 3.12 -11.07 2.17
C TRP A 124 2.52 -12.45 2.46
N LYS A 125 2.54 -12.91 3.72
CA LYS A 125 1.84 -14.15 4.10
C LYS A 125 0.35 -14.07 3.74
N LYS A 126 -0.29 -12.93 4.01
CA LYS A 126 -1.71 -12.71 3.71
C LYS A 126 -1.98 -12.66 2.20
N ILE A 127 -1.21 -11.89 1.44
CA ILE A 127 -1.33 -11.75 -0.02
C ILE A 127 -1.15 -13.11 -0.71
N MET A 128 -0.09 -13.85 -0.39
CA MET A 128 0.21 -15.14 -1.02
C MET A 128 -0.86 -16.20 -0.73
N ARG A 129 -1.53 -16.10 0.42
CA ARG A 129 -2.65 -16.98 0.77
C ARG A 129 -3.93 -16.66 0.00
N LEU A 130 -4.23 -15.37 -0.20
CA LEU A 130 -5.48 -14.92 -0.84
C LEU A 130 -5.38 -14.88 -2.37
N TYR A 131 -4.20 -14.60 -2.91
CA TYR A 131 -3.95 -14.47 -4.34
C TYR A 131 -2.75 -15.33 -4.76
N PRO A 132 -2.90 -16.66 -4.76
CA PRO A 132 -1.84 -17.55 -5.20
C PRO A 132 -1.48 -17.27 -6.66
N VAL A 133 -0.18 -17.21 -6.96
CA VAL A 133 0.31 -17.03 -8.33
C VAL A 133 0.11 -18.34 -9.09
N PRO A 134 -0.59 -18.35 -10.24
CA PRO A 134 -0.73 -19.56 -11.04
C PRO A 134 0.63 -20.03 -11.56
N LEU A 135 0.92 -21.33 -11.42
CA LEU A 135 2.19 -21.96 -11.80
C LEU A 135 2.53 -21.82 -13.30
N ASP A 136 1.51 -21.61 -14.15
CA ASP A 136 1.64 -21.66 -15.61
C ASP A 136 1.91 -20.30 -16.28
N PHE A 137 2.24 -19.26 -15.52
CA PHE A 137 2.58 -17.96 -16.14
C PHE A 137 4.03 -17.96 -16.66
N PRO A 138 4.26 -17.61 -17.94
CA PRO A 138 5.60 -17.45 -18.46
C PRO A 138 6.34 -16.40 -17.63
N GLU A 139 7.61 -16.68 -17.35
CA GLU A 139 8.48 -15.81 -16.55
C GLU A 139 8.35 -14.35 -17.02
N ILE A 140 8.27 -13.42 -16.07
CA ILE A 140 8.36 -11.99 -16.38
C ILE A 140 9.69 -11.81 -17.12
N PRO A 141 9.71 -11.34 -18.38
CA PRO A 141 10.95 -11.24 -19.13
C PRO A 141 11.92 -10.35 -18.35
N LEU A 142 13.13 -10.86 -18.08
CA LEU A 142 14.22 -10.03 -17.58
C LEU A 142 14.49 -8.95 -18.63
N GLY A 143 14.26 -7.68 -18.28
CA GLY A 143 14.75 -6.55 -19.08
C GLY A 143 13.74 -5.78 -19.92
N VAL A 144 12.49 -5.64 -19.50
CA VAL A 144 11.68 -4.50 -20.00
C VAL A 144 12.00 -3.29 -19.10
N PRO A 145 12.49 -2.17 -19.67
CA PRO A 145 12.89 -0.98 -18.91
C PRO A 145 11.74 -0.37 -18.10
#